data_AF-A0A7V0PLJ2-F1
#
_entry.id   AF-A0A7V0PLJ2-F1
#
_cell.length_a   1.000
_cell.length_b   1.000
_cell.length_c   1.000
_cell.angle_alpha   90.00
_cell.angle_beta   90.00
_cell.angle_gamma   90.00
#
_symmetry.space_group_name_H-M   'P 1'
#
loop_
_entity.id
_entity.type
_entity.pdbx_description
1 polymer ?
#
loop_
_entity_poly.entity_id
_entity_poly.type
_entity_poly.pdbx_seq_one_letter_code
_entity_poly.pdbx_strand_id
1 'polypeptide(L)'
;HKVNPIDFENAEGNLGLANALLRHLGEKLPISRWQRDLSDSTVLRNLGVGVAHCAIAYRSCLKGLAGLDVDDARLDADLDANWEVLAEAVQTVMRRHGVPRPYEQLKELTRGRRVDREVLRRFLAGLEIPEEALRRLAELTPAGYTGNAAEQAEEI
;
A
#
# COMPACT_ATOMS: atom_id res chain seq x y z
N HIS A 1 4.48 -19.36 16.62
CA HIS A 1 5.95 -19.49 16.58
C HIS A 1 6.47 -18.48 15.56
N LYS A 2 7.70 -17.96 15.70
CA LYS A 2 8.22 -16.96 14.75
C LYS A 2 8.38 -17.61 13.37
N VAL A 3 7.69 -17.07 12.37
CA VAL A 3 7.88 -17.44 10.95
C VAL A 3 8.63 -16.28 10.31
N ASN A 4 9.78 -16.57 9.69
CA ASN A 4 10.58 -15.57 9.00
C ASN A 4 10.20 -15.56 7.51
N PRO A 5 10.07 -14.39 6.86
CA PRO A 5 9.69 -14.27 5.45
C PRO A 5 10.86 -14.58 4.48
N ILE A 6 11.58 -15.69 4.71
CA ILE A 6 12.84 -16.01 4.02
C ILE A 6 12.70 -16.15 2.50
N ASP A 7 11.54 -16.61 2.03
CA ASP A 7 11.28 -16.78 0.60
C ASP A 7 11.16 -15.40 -0.09
N PHE A 8 10.60 -14.40 0.59
CA PHE A 8 10.56 -13.01 0.09
C PHE A 8 11.93 -12.33 0.17
N GLU A 9 12.66 -12.51 1.28
CA GLU A 9 14.02 -11.96 1.45
C GLU A 9 14.98 -12.49 0.36
N ASN A 10 14.84 -13.78 0.01
CA ASN A 10 15.62 -14.39 -1.07
C ASN A 10 15.21 -13.86 -2.45
N ALA A 11 13.91 -13.63 -2.68
CA ALA A 11 13.43 -13.03 -3.91
C ALA A 11 13.97 -11.59 -4.07
N GLU A 12 13.91 -10.78 -3.02
CA GLU A 12 14.42 -9.40 -3.00
C GLU A 12 15.91 -9.34 -3.39
N GLY A 13 16.75 -10.16 -2.75
CA GLY A 13 18.18 -10.20 -3.05
C GLY A 13 18.49 -10.59 -4.51
N ASN A 14 17.78 -11.60 -5.04
CA ASN A 14 17.97 -12.04 -6.43
C ASN A 14 17.44 -11.01 -7.45
N LEU A 15 16.34 -10.31 -7.16
CA LEU A 15 15.87 -9.21 -8.02
C LEU A 15 16.89 -8.07 -8.09
N GLY A 16 17.56 -7.77 -6.97
CA GLY A 16 18.66 -6.80 -6.94
C GLY A 16 19.82 -7.19 -7.87
N LEU A 17 20.29 -8.45 -7.77
CA LEU A 17 21.36 -8.97 -8.64
C LEU A 17 20.94 -9.01 -10.11
N ALA A 18 19.72 -9.44 -10.40
CA ALA A 18 19.16 -9.44 -11.75
C ALA A 18 19.16 -8.02 -12.33
N ASN A 19 18.64 -7.03 -11.59
CA ASN A 19 18.59 -5.64 -12.03
C ASN A 19 19.97 -5.06 -12.30
N ALA A 20 20.96 -5.35 -11.44
CA ALA A 20 22.33 -4.86 -11.63
C ALA A 20 22.94 -5.39 -12.94
N LEU A 21 22.79 -6.69 -13.21
CA LEU A 21 23.30 -7.32 -14.43
C LEU A 21 22.53 -6.85 -15.66
N LEU A 22 21.20 -6.89 -15.63
CA LEU A 22 20.36 -6.51 -16.76
C LEU A 22 20.53 -5.02 -17.12
N ARG A 23 20.72 -4.14 -16.12
CA ARG A 23 21.06 -2.73 -16.35
C ARG A 23 22.42 -2.60 -17.03
N HIS A 24 23.45 -3.28 -16.53
CA HIS A 24 24.77 -3.25 -17.18
C HIS A 24 24.71 -3.74 -18.64
N LEU A 25 23.96 -4.80 -18.92
CA LEU A 25 23.72 -5.28 -20.28
C LEU A 25 23.02 -4.21 -21.14
N GLY A 26 21.95 -3.61 -20.64
CA GLY A 26 21.19 -2.56 -21.33
C GLY A 26 22.02 -1.31 -21.64
N GLU A 27 22.94 -0.94 -20.75
CA GLU A 27 23.83 0.21 -20.94
C GLU A 27 25.02 -0.11 -21.85
N LYS A 28 25.63 -1.29 -21.70
CA LYS A 28 26.87 -1.64 -22.41
C LYS A 28 26.65 -2.08 -23.85
N LEU A 29 25.59 -2.84 -24.13
CA LEU A 29 25.39 -3.49 -25.44
C LEU A 29 25.12 -2.51 -26.59
N PRO A 30 24.42 -1.37 -26.40
CA PRO A 30 24.19 -0.41 -27.48
C PRO A 30 25.43 0.37 -27.95
N ILE A 31 26.56 0.28 -27.22
CA ILE A 31 27.77 1.05 -27.52
C ILE A 31 28.88 0.10 -28.00
N SER A 32 29.33 0.32 -29.24
CA SER A 32 30.46 -0.38 -29.86
C SER A 32 31.25 0.58 -30.75
N ARG A 33 32.58 0.59 -30.68
CA ARG A 33 33.42 1.55 -31.42
C ARG A 33 33.47 1.24 -32.93
N TRP A 34 33.28 2.27 -33.75
CA TRP A 34 33.29 2.21 -35.22
C TRP A 34 32.34 1.15 -35.79
N GLN A 35 32.81 0.25 -36.67
CA GLN A 35 31.96 -0.78 -37.25
C GLN A 35 31.56 -1.87 -36.24
N ARG A 36 32.42 -2.14 -35.23
CA ARG A 36 32.18 -2.97 -34.02
C ARG A 36 33.49 -3.28 -33.29
N ASP A 37 33.51 -3.17 -31.97
CA ASP A 37 34.50 -3.80 -31.08
C ASP A 37 33.98 -5.11 -30.46
N LEU A 38 34.87 -5.94 -29.90
CA LEU A 38 34.54 -7.29 -29.40
C LEU A 38 34.17 -7.37 -27.90
N SER A 39 34.05 -6.22 -27.21
CA SER A 39 33.74 -6.22 -25.76
C SER A 39 32.35 -6.76 -25.44
N ASP A 40 31.42 -6.70 -26.39
CA ASP A 40 30.06 -7.25 -26.32
C ASP A 40 30.06 -8.79 -26.24
N SER A 41 30.98 -9.48 -26.90
CA SER A 41 31.03 -10.94 -26.97
C SER A 41 31.11 -11.60 -25.59
N THR A 42 31.96 -11.10 -24.69
CA THR A 42 32.04 -11.64 -23.31
C THR A 42 30.84 -11.24 -22.46
N VAL A 43 30.29 -10.05 -22.69
CA VAL A 43 29.15 -9.54 -21.92
C VAL A 43 27.85 -10.28 -22.30
N LEU A 44 27.64 -10.60 -23.58
CA LEU A 44 26.48 -11.39 -24.05
C LEU A 44 26.42 -12.80 -23.45
N ARG A 45 27.55 -13.39 -23.07
CA ARG A 45 27.58 -14.69 -22.37
C ARG A 45 26.96 -14.63 -20.96
N ASN A 46 26.73 -13.44 -20.42
CA ASN A 46 26.11 -13.22 -19.11
C ASN A 46 24.61 -12.93 -19.19
N LEU A 47 23.99 -12.95 -20.38
CA LEU A 47 22.54 -12.78 -20.51
C LEU A 47 21.77 -13.80 -19.67
N GLY A 48 22.20 -15.06 -19.72
CA GLY A 48 21.61 -16.14 -18.94
C GLY A 48 21.75 -15.97 -17.43
N VAL A 49 22.78 -15.27 -16.95
CA VAL A 49 23.01 -15.03 -15.52
C VAL A 49 21.97 -14.06 -14.97
N GLY A 50 21.69 -12.96 -15.67
CA GLY A 50 20.64 -12.03 -15.30
C GLY A 50 19.26 -12.70 -15.26
N VAL A 51 18.94 -13.49 -16.29
CA VAL A 51 17.68 -14.25 -16.37
C VAL A 51 17.59 -15.33 -15.28
N ALA A 52 18.69 -15.99 -14.93
CA ALA A 52 18.72 -16.99 -13.87
C ALA A 52 18.37 -16.39 -12.51
N HIS A 53 18.90 -15.20 -12.18
CA HIS A 53 18.52 -14.49 -10.96
C HIS A 53 17.04 -14.10 -10.94
N CYS A 54 16.47 -13.65 -12.07
CA CYS A 54 15.02 -13.45 -12.18
C CYS A 54 14.25 -14.75 -11.88
N ALA A 55 14.64 -15.86 -12.50
CA ALA A 55 13.94 -17.15 -12.34
C ALA A 55 13.99 -17.66 -10.89
N ILE A 56 15.13 -17.51 -10.21
CA ILE A 56 15.26 -17.85 -8.78
C ILE A 56 14.33 -16.96 -7.96
N ALA A 57 14.36 -15.64 -8.19
CA ALA A 57 13.53 -14.70 -7.46
C ALA A 57 12.04 -15.00 -7.61
N TYR A 58 11.58 -15.27 -8.84
CA TYR A 58 10.17 -15.55 -9.11
C TYR A 58 9.72 -16.85 -8.43
N ARG A 59 10.57 -17.89 -8.43
CA ARG A 59 10.27 -19.14 -7.72
C ARG A 59 10.17 -18.93 -6.22
N SER A 60 11.10 -18.19 -5.62
CA SER A 60 11.05 -17.87 -4.20
C SER A 60 9.84 -17.00 -3.85
N CYS A 61 9.53 -15.98 -4.66
CA CYS A 61 8.36 -15.14 -4.47
C CYS A 61 7.05 -15.95 -4.54
N LEU A 62 6.88 -16.79 -5.56
CA LEU A 62 5.71 -17.67 -5.69
C LEU A 62 5.57 -18.64 -4.52
N LYS A 63 6.70 -19.17 -4.01
CA LYS A 63 6.71 -20.03 -2.82
C LYS A 63 6.29 -19.26 -1.57
N GLY A 64 6.76 -18.02 -1.41
CA GLY A 64 6.35 -17.12 -0.33
C GLY A 64 4.85 -16.81 -0.39
N LEU A 65 4.34 -16.45 -1.58
CA LEU A 65 2.92 -16.16 -1.82
C LEU A 65 2.02 -17.35 -1.50
N ALA A 66 2.43 -18.57 -1.87
CA ALA A 66 1.67 -19.79 -1.59
C ALA A 66 1.60 -20.13 -0.09
N GLY A 67 2.47 -19.54 0.73
CA GLY A 67 2.48 -19.72 2.19
C GLY A 67 1.79 -18.61 2.98
N LEU A 68 1.19 -17.62 2.32
CA LEU A 68 0.49 -16.53 2.99
C LEU A 68 -0.90 -16.98 3.47
N ASP A 69 -1.24 -16.52 4.68
CA ASP A 69 -2.58 -16.61 5.25
C ASP A 69 -2.90 -15.27 5.93
N VAL A 70 -4.15 -14.85 5.87
CA VAL A 70 -4.57 -13.54 6.38
C VAL A 70 -4.92 -13.66 7.85
N ASP A 71 -4.39 -12.75 8.68
CA ASP A 71 -4.77 -12.62 10.09
C ASP A 71 -5.86 -11.56 10.24
N ASP A 72 -7.11 -11.94 9.96
CA ASP A 72 -8.27 -11.05 10.00
C ASP A 72 -8.42 -10.39 11.38
N ALA A 73 -8.22 -11.15 12.45
CA ALA A 73 -8.34 -10.65 13.81
C ALA A 73 -7.34 -9.53 14.12
N ARG A 74 -6.10 -9.65 13.62
CA ARG A 74 -5.09 -8.60 13.77
C ARG A 74 -5.46 -7.36 12.95
N LEU A 75 -5.95 -7.53 11.72
CA LEU A 75 -6.38 -6.43 10.86
C LEU A 75 -7.57 -5.68 11.46
N ASP A 76 -8.59 -6.40 11.91
CA ASP A 76 -9.78 -5.84 12.56
C ASP A 76 -9.41 -5.06 13.84
N ALA A 77 -8.51 -5.60 14.65
CA ALA A 77 -8.04 -4.94 15.86
C ALA A 77 -7.25 -3.65 15.55
N ASP A 78 -6.42 -3.65 14.50
CA ASP A 78 -5.73 -2.44 14.06
C ASP A 78 -6.71 -1.41 13.50
N LEU A 79 -7.72 -1.82 12.72
CA LEU A 79 -8.74 -0.91 12.19
C LEU A 79 -9.58 -0.29 13.31
N ASP A 80 -10.05 -1.09 14.27
CA ASP A 80 -10.85 -0.60 15.41
C ASP A 80 -10.04 0.30 16.36
N ALA A 81 -8.71 0.18 16.37
CA ALA A 81 -7.84 1.04 17.17
C ALA A 81 -7.58 2.44 16.56
N ASN A 82 -8.00 2.70 15.31
CA ASN A 82 -7.63 3.90 14.55
C ASN A 82 -8.85 4.61 13.94
N TRP A 83 -9.79 5.09 14.76
CA TRP A 83 -10.99 5.81 14.30
C TRP A 83 -10.71 7.19 13.70
N GLU A 84 -9.51 7.76 13.95
CA GLU A 84 -9.07 9.03 13.37
C GLU A 84 -9.04 9.03 11.84
N VAL A 85 -8.94 7.87 11.18
CA VAL A 85 -8.95 7.77 9.71
C VAL A 85 -10.27 8.26 9.10
N LEU A 86 -11.37 8.22 9.86
CA LEU A 86 -12.68 8.72 9.42
C LEU A 86 -12.77 10.25 9.41
N ALA A 87 -11.78 10.97 9.96
CA ALA A 87 -11.80 12.42 10.03
C ALA A 87 -11.92 13.05 8.63
N GLU A 88 -11.26 12.51 7.61
CA GLU A 88 -11.35 13.02 6.24
C GLU A 88 -12.77 12.87 5.66
N ALA A 89 -13.44 11.74 5.91
CA ALA A 89 -14.81 11.51 5.48
C ALA A 89 -15.77 12.54 6.10
N VAL A 90 -15.65 12.73 7.42
CA VAL A 90 -16.44 13.71 8.18
C VAL A 90 -16.17 15.12 7.67
N GLN A 91 -14.90 15.50 7.49
CA GLN A 91 -14.50 16.81 6.97
C GLN A 91 -15.12 17.08 5.59
N THR A 92 -15.12 16.08 4.72
CA THR A 92 -15.62 16.19 3.35
C THR A 92 -17.13 16.40 3.34
N VAL A 93 -17.87 15.67 4.20
CA VAL A 93 -19.32 15.88 4.36
C VAL A 93 -19.63 17.24 4.99
N MET A 94 -18.85 17.68 5.98
CA MET A 94 -18.97 19.03 6.55
C MET A 94 -18.79 20.11 5.48
N ARG A 95 -17.78 19.98 4.60
CA ARG A 95 -17.57 20.90 3.46
C ARG A 95 -18.77 20.90 2.51
N ARG A 96 -19.30 19.73 2.16
CA ARG A 96 -20.47 19.58 1.29
C ARG A 96 -21.69 20.33 1.82
N HIS A 97 -21.87 20.37 3.14
CA HIS A 97 -22.99 21.05 3.79
C HIS A 97 -22.67 22.48 4.27
N GLY A 98 -21.51 23.03 3.90
CA GLY A 98 -21.18 24.43 4.20
C GLY A 98 -20.80 24.71 5.66
N VAL A 99 -20.44 23.68 6.44
CA VAL A 99 -19.99 23.87 7.83
C VAL A 99 -18.69 24.68 7.84
N PRO A 100 -18.59 25.76 8.63
CA PRO A 100 -17.42 26.63 8.62
C PRO A 100 -16.21 25.97 9.27
N ARG A 101 -15.03 26.14 8.65
CA ARG A 101 -13.72 25.72 9.19
C ARG A 101 -13.65 24.23 9.60
N PRO A 102 -14.07 23.28 8.75
CA PRO A 102 -14.23 21.87 9.11
C PRO A 102 -12.92 21.18 9.49
N TYR A 103 -11.81 21.58 8.85
CA TYR A 103 -10.47 21.10 9.19
C TYR A 103 -10.04 21.52 10.61
N GLU A 104 -10.32 22.76 11.01
CA GLU A 104 -9.95 23.25 12.33
C GLU A 104 -10.74 22.52 13.43
N GLN A 105 -12.04 22.32 13.23
CA GLN A 105 -12.90 21.60 14.16
C GLN A 105 -12.43 20.14 14.38
N LEU A 106 -12.07 19.43 13.32
CA LEU A 106 -11.54 18.06 13.41
C LEU A 106 -10.12 18.00 13.96
N LYS A 107 -9.30 19.02 13.69
CA LYS A 107 -7.97 19.15 14.30
C LYS A 107 -8.08 19.34 15.81
N GLU A 108 -9.06 20.09 16.29
CA GLU A 108 -9.32 20.23 17.73
C GLU A 108 -9.76 18.90 18.37
N LEU A 109 -10.59 18.12 17.67
CA LEU A 109 -11.03 16.80 18.12
C LEU A 109 -9.86 15.79 18.26
N THR A 110 -8.91 15.83 17.34
CA THR A 110 -7.79 14.88 17.25
C THR A 110 -6.53 15.34 18.00
N ARG A 111 -6.50 16.57 18.54
CA ARG A 111 -5.28 17.14 19.14
C ARG A 111 -4.96 16.51 20.50
N GLY A 112 -3.90 15.71 20.53
CA GLY A 112 -3.31 15.18 21.77
C GLY A 112 -4.14 14.08 22.43
N ARG A 113 -5.09 13.48 21.72
CA ARG A 113 -5.92 12.37 22.20
C ARG A 113 -6.16 11.39 21.05
N ARG A 114 -6.24 10.09 21.37
CA ARG A 114 -6.79 9.12 20.43
C ARG A 114 -8.29 9.38 20.29
N VAL A 115 -8.77 9.31 19.05
CA VAL A 115 -10.19 9.36 18.75
C VAL A 115 -10.68 7.93 18.77
N ASP A 116 -11.65 7.64 19.62
CA ASP A 116 -12.41 6.40 19.60
C ASP A 116 -13.80 6.62 18.99
N ARG A 117 -14.55 5.54 18.87
CA ARG A 117 -15.92 5.55 18.34
C ARG A 117 -16.82 6.54 19.08
N GLU A 118 -16.73 6.59 20.40
CA GLU A 118 -17.57 7.40 21.27
C GLU A 118 -17.24 8.90 21.14
N VAL A 119 -15.96 9.26 21.01
CA VAL A 119 -15.50 10.62 20.73
C VAL A 119 -16.03 11.08 19.38
N LEU A 120 -15.87 10.27 18.33
CA LEU A 120 -16.36 10.61 16.99
C LEU A 120 -17.88 10.78 16.97
N ARG A 121 -18.63 9.87 17.59
CA ARG A 121 -20.10 9.96 17.68
C ARG A 121 -20.58 11.21 18.40
N ARG A 122 -19.92 11.58 19.50
CA ARG A 122 -20.23 12.82 20.23
C ARG A 122 -19.97 14.06 19.38
N PHE A 123 -18.88 14.05 18.60
CA PHE A 123 -18.61 15.13 17.64
C PHE A 123 -19.72 15.22 16.58
N LEU A 124 -20.10 14.09 15.97
CA LEU A 124 -21.16 14.05 14.96
C LEU A 124 -22.50 14.57 15.49
N ALA A 125 -22.87 14.23 16.73
CA ALA A 125 -24.11 14.70 17.35
C ALA A 125 -24.19 16.24 17.51
N GLY A 126 -23.05 16.94 17.47
CA GLY A 126 -22.98 18.40 17.53
C GLY A 126 -22.97 19.09 16.17
N LEU A 127 -23.01 18.36 15.05
CA LEU A 127 -22.99 18.94 13.71
C LEU A 127 -24.39 19.33 13.23
N GLU A 128 -24.54 20.57 12.78
CA GLU A 128 -25.76 21.08 12.13
C GLU A 128 -25.77 20.72 10.64
N ILE A 129 -25.93 19.44 10.31
CA ILE A 129 -26.07 18.94 8.93
C ILE A 129 -27.33 18.06 8.80
N PRO A 130 -27.82 17.75 7.58
CA PRO A 130 -29.02 16.94 7.40
C PRO A 130 -28.93 15.58 8.11
N GLU A 131 -30.04 15.12 8.68
CA GLU A 131 -30.10 13.88 9.47
C GLU A 131 -29.61 12.66 8.67
N GLU A 132 -29.93 12.59 7.38
CA GLU A 132 -29.45 11.53 6.50
C GLU A 132 -27.91 11.49 6.43
N ALA A 133 -27.26 12.65 6.34
CA ALA A 133 -25.80 12.75 6.33
C ALA A 133 -25.19 12.35 7.68
N LEU A 134 -25.83 12.73 8.80
CA LEU A 134 -25.43 12.30 10.14
C LEU A 134 -25.52 10.78 10.31
N ARG A 135 -26.64 10.17 9.89
CA ARG A 135 -26.82 8.71 9.97
C ARG A 135 -25.73 7.98 9.19
N ARG A 136 -25.48 8.40 7.94
CA ARG A 136 -24.42 7.83 7.12
C ARG A 136 -23.04 7.94 7.77
N LEU A 137 -22.69 9.09 8.34
CA LEU A 137 -21.42 9.26 9.06
C LEU A 137 -21.35 8.41 10.35
N ALA A 138 -22.46 8.22 11.05
CA ALA A 138 -22.52 7.44 12.28
C ALA A 138 -22.45 5.91 12.06
N GLU A 139 -22.80 5.45 10.86
CA GLU A 139 -22.67 4.07 10.40
C GLU A 139 -21.27 3.73 9.90
N LEU A 140 -20.44 4.73 9.55
CA LEU A 140 -19.06 4.50 9.11
C LEU A 140 -18.23 3.82 10.21
N THR A 141 -17.38 2.92 9.76
CA THR A 141 -16.34 2.26 10.55
C THR A 141 -15.04 2.32 9.76
N PRO A 142 -13.87 2.26 10.42
CA PRO A 142 -12.59 2.17 9.70
C PRO A 142 -12.56 1.01 8.70
N ALA A 143 -13.10 -0.16 9.07
CA ALA A 143 -13.18 -1.34 8.20
C ALA A 143 -14.13 -1.16 7.00
N GLY A 144 -15.20 -0.37 7.16
CA GLY A 144 -16.15 -0.07 6.07
C GLY A 144 -15.76 1.12 5.20
N TYR A 145 -14.74 1.89 5.58
CA TYR A 145 -14.30 3.08 4.86
C TYR A 145 -13.15 2.76 3.90
N THR A 146 -13.41 1.86 2.94
CA THR A 146 -12.42 1.38 1.96
C THR A 146 -12.62 1.97 0.56
N GLY A 147 -13.57 2.88 0.38
CA GLY A 147 -13.88 3.46 -0.94
C GLY A 147 -14.38 2.38 -1.90
N ASN A 148 -13.78 2.31 -3.09
CA ASN A 148 -14.04 1.27 -4.09
C ASN A 148 -12.91 0.21 -4.17
N ALA A 149 -12.14 0.02 -3.09
CA ALA A 149 -10.99 -0.87 -3.10
C ALA A 149 -11.34 -2.32 -3.50
N ALA A 150 -12.48 -2.85 -3.03
CA ALA A 150 -12.92 -4.21 -3.38
C ALA A 150 -13.29 -4.33 -4.87
N GLU A 151 -14.03 -3.35 -5.41
CA GLU A 151 -14.36 -3.29 -6.84
C GLU A 151 -13.10 -3.23 -7.69
N GLN A 152 -12.14 -2.38 -7.34
CA GLN A 152 -10.86 -2.30 -8.06
C GLN A 152 -10.04 -3.61 -7.97
N ALA A 153 -10.10 -4.32 -6.84
CA ALA A 153 -9.40 -5.59 -6.70
C ALA A 153 -10.02 -6.71 -7.56
N GLU A 154 -11.34 -6.67 -7.79
CA GLU A 154 -12.06 -7.61 -8.66
C GLU A 154 -11.90 -7.28 -10.15
N GLU A 155 -11.61 -6.03 -10.49
CA GLU A 155 -11.50 -5.55 -11.88
C GLU A 155 -10.08 -5.61 -12.49
N ILE A 156 -9.05 -6.02 -11.75
CA ILE A 156 -7.65 -6.15 -12.22
C ILE A 156 -7.37 -7.55 -12.79
#